data_AF-E2AZB7-F1
#
_entry.id   AF-E2AZB7-F1
#
_cell.length_a   1.000
_cell.length_b   1.000
_cell.length_c   1.000
_cell.angle_alpha   90.00
_cell.angle_beta   90.00
_cell.angle_gamma   90.00
#
_symmetry.space_group_name_H-M   'P 1'
#
loop_
_entity.id
_entity.type
_entity.pdbx_description
1 polymer ?
#
loop_
_entity_poly.entity_id
_entity_poly.type
_entity_poly.pdbx_seq_one_letter_code
_entity_poly.pdbx_strand_id
1 'polypeptide(L)' 'WRIIDTKLQKVPLANNFPSVRLTNFKNVNYYGSIGIGTPQQEFKVVFDTSSANLWLFSKKCTIPACCK' A
#
# COMPACT_ATOMS: atom_id res chain seq x y z
N TRP A 1 19.05 -11.85 -18.44
CA TRP A 1 18.07 -10.88 -17.88
C TRP A 1 18.82 -9.59 -17.62
N ARG A 2 18.57 -8.52 -18.39
CA ARG A 2 19.19 -7.22 -18.11
C ARG A 2 18.44 -6.60 -16.94
N ILE A 3 19.14 -6.36 -15.83
CA ILE A 3 18.68 -5.40 -14.84
C ILE A 3 18.81 -4.05 -15.55
N ILE A 4 17.71 -3.56 -16.12
CA ILE A 4 17.61 -2.14 -16.42
C ILE A 4 17.61 -1.50 -15.04
N ASP A 5 18.69 -0.81 -14.69
CA ASP A 5 18.74 0.03 -13.50
C ASP A 5 17.48 0.89 -13.50
N THR A 6 16.48 0.48 -12.71
CA THR A 6 15.33 1.30 -12.40
C THR A 6 15.87 2.40 -11.51
N LYS A 7 16.49 3.41 -12.12
CA LYS A 7 16.68 4.73 -11.51
C LYS A 7 15.28 5.23 -11.19
N LEU A 8 14.80 4.89 -10.00
CA LEU A 8 13.59 5.44 -9.44
C LEU A 8 13.85 6.94 -9.29
N GLN A 9 13.34 7.70 -10.26
CA GLN A 9 13.36 9.15 -10.15
C GLN A 9 12.44 9.51 -9.00
N LYS A 10 12.99 10.21 -8.01
CA LYS A 10 12.19 10.87 -6.99
C LYS A 10 11.41 11.97 -7.69
N VAL A 11 10.18 11.66 -8.11
CA VAL A 11 9.27 12.66 -8.67
C VAL A 11 9.06 13.69 -7.57
N PRO A 12 9.31 14.99 -7.84
CA PRO A 12 8.97 16.05 -6.90
C PRO A 12 7.51 15.86 -6.53
N LEU A 13 7.18 15.88 -5.23
CA LEU A 13 5.80 16.07 -4.82
C LEU A 13 5.38 17.40 -5.43
N ALA A 14 4.70 17.39 -6.57
CA ALA A 14 4.00 18.58 -7.02
C ALA A 14 3.01 18.88 -5.90
N ASN A 15 3.15 20.06 -5.29
CA ASN A 15 2.61 20.38 -3.96
C ASN A 15 1.08 20.23 -3.81
N ASN A 16 0.36 19.86 -4.87
CA ASN A 16 -1.09 19.74 -4.92
C ASN A 16 -1.61 18.34 -5.28
N PHE A 17 -0.76 17.32 -5.48
CA PHE A 17 -1.25 15.95 -5.70
C PHE A 17 -1.28 15.13 -4.41
N PRO A 18 -2.36 14.36 -4.17
CA PRO A 18 -2.37 13.35 -3.13
C PRO A 18 -1.20 12.39 -3.34
N SER A 19 -0.40 12.19 -2.29
CA SER A 19 0.73 11.28 -2.32
C SER A 19 0.72 10.38 -1.09
N VAL A 20 1.21 9.16 -1.28
CA VAL A 20 1.34 8.16 -0.22
C VAL A 20 2.77 7.64 -0.22
N ARG A 21 3.36 7.51 0.97
CA ARG A 21 4.68 6.93 1.13
C ARG A 21 4.60 5.41 1.00
N LEU A 22 5.33 4.85 0.04
CA LEU A 22 5.44 3.42 -0.15
C LEU A 22 6.70 2.86 0.52
N THR A 23 6.57 1.67 1.10
CA THR A 23 7.66 0.89 1.68
C THR A 23 7.84 -0.38 0.86
N ASN A 24 9.08 -0.65 0.46
CA ASN A 24 9.44 -1.90 -0.20
C ASN A 24 9.37 -3.06 0.79
N PHE A 25 8.71 -4.14 0.40
CA PHE A 25 8.72 -5.40 1.12
C PHE A 25 9.39 -6.48 0.28
N LYS A 26 10.63 -6.82 0.63
CA LYS A 26 11.42 -7.91 0.04
C LYS A 26 11.54 -7.86 -1.50
N ASN A 27 11.45 -6.67 -2.10
CA ASN A 27 11.41 -6.49 -3.56
C ASN A 27 10.29 -7.28 -4.28
N VAL A 28 9.26 -7.71 -3.56
CA VAL A 28 8.10 -8.42 -4.15
C VAL A 28 6.85 -7.54 -4.17
N ASN A 29 6.67 -6.66 -3.18
CA ASN A 29 5.50 -5.80 -3.07
C ASN A 29 5.90 -4.43 -2.49
N TYR A 30 5.08 -3.41 -2.78
CA TYR A 30 5.15 -2.11 -2.14
C TYR A 30 3.86 -1.87 -1.36
N TYR A 31 3.98 -1.50 -0.08
CA TYR A 31 2.83 -1.21 0.77
C TYR A 31 2.90 0.21 1.34
N GLY A 32 1.74 0.79 1.66
CA GLY A 32 1.61 2.11 2.29
C GLY A 32 0.48 2.12 3.31
N SER A 33 0.29 3.27 3.96
CA SER A 33 -0.79 3.46 4.93
C SER A 33 -1.98 4.19 4.30
N ILE A 34 -3.19 3.76 4.63
CA ILE A 34 -4.45 4.45 4.31
C ILE A 34 -5.29 4.60 5.58
N GLY A 35 -6.17 5.61 5.60
CA GLY A 35 -7.17 5.82 6.66
C GLY A 35 -8.57 5.48 6.17
N ILE A 36 -9.36 4.74 6.95
CA ILE A 36 -10.77 4.42 6.64
C ILE A 36 -11.69 4.73 7.81
N GLY A 37 -12.85 5.32 7.49
CA GLY A 37 -13.94 5.55 8.43
C GLY A 37 -13.87 6.87 9.18
N THR A 38 -14.85 7.09 10.05
CA THR A 38 -14.92 8.22 10.97
C THR A 38 -15.38 7.71 12.33
N PRO A 39 -14.52 7.72 13.38
CA PRO A 39 -13.14 8.18 13.39
C PRO A 39 -12.22 7.34 12.49
N GLN A 40 -11.15 7.96 12.00
CA GLN A 40 -10.21 7.35 11.05
C GLN A 40 -9.46 6.19 11.70
N GLN A 41 -9.47 5.02 11.05
CA GLN A 41 -8.67 3.85 11.41
C GLN A 41 -7.57 3.65 10.36
N GLU A 42 -6.33 3.44 10.79
CA GLU A 42 -5.20 3.26 9.88
C GLU A 42 -4.99 1.79 9.49
N PHE A 43 -4.75 1.55 8.20
CA PHE A 43 -4.47 0.23 7.64
C PHE A 43 -3.22 0.27 6.76
N LYS A 44 -2.39 -0.79 6.82
CA LYS A 44 -1.31 -1.02 5.87
C LYS A 44 -1.82 -1.88 4.72
N VAL A 45 -1.75 -1.37 3.50
CA VAL A 45 -2.25 -2.04 2.30
C VAL A 45 -1.18 -2.15 1.23
N VAL A 46 -1.25 -3.21 0.42
CA VAL A 46 -0.45 -3.35 -0.80
C VAL A 46 -1.09 -2.52 -1.90
N PHE A 47 -0.30 -1.70 -2.59
CA PHE A 47 -0.75 -0.94 -3.74
C PHE A 47 -0.56 -1.79 -5.00
N ASP A 48 -1.60 -2.54 -5.36
CA ASP A 48 -1.61 -3.46 -6.50
C ASP A 48 -2.26 -2.80 -7.73
N THR A 49 -1.48 -2.63 -8.81
CA THR A 49 -1.95 -2.02 -10.06
C THR A 49 -2.73 -3.00 -10.94
N SER A 50 -2.69 -4.29 -10.63
CA SER A 50 -3.30 -5.35 -11.46
C SER A 50 -4.74 -5.70 -11.05
N SER A 51 -5.26 -5.07 -9.99
CA SER A 51 -6.63 -5.27 -9.51
C SER A 51 -7.34 -3.93 -9.26
N ALA A 52 -8.67 -3.97 -9.22
CA ALA A 52 -9.52 -2.78 -9.02
C ALA A 52 -10.27 -2.80 -7.68
N ASN A 53 -10.01 -3.80 -6.83
CA ASN A 53 -10.75 -4.02 -5.60
C ASN A 53 -9.93 -3.62 -4.38
N LEU A 54 -10.57 -2.92 -3.45
CA LEU A 54 -10.06 -2.73 -2.10
C LEU A 54 -10.76 -3.72 -1.16
N TRP A 55 -9.97 -4.50 -0.43
CA TRP A 55 -10.46 -5.38 0.62
C TRP A 55 -9.62 -5.22 1.88
N LEU A 56 -10.27 -5.31 3.04
CA LEU A 56 -9.64 -5.29 4.34
C LEU A 56 -10.21 -6.42 5.19
N PHE A 57 -9.42 -6.86 6.17
CA PHE A 57 -9.95 -7.77 7.19
C PHE A 57 -10.89 -7.04 8.12
N SER A 58 -12.09 -7.59 8.27
CA SER A 58 -13.07 -7.13 9.25
C SER A 58 -12.59 -7.43 10.66
N LYS A 59 -12.96 -6.58 11.63
CA LYS A 59 -12.80 -6.87 13.06
C LYS A 59 -13.50 -8.16 13.50
N LYS A 60 -14.52 -8.60 12.76
CA LYS A 60 -15.24 -9.85 13.00
C LYS A 60 -14.55 -11.08 12.38
N CYS A 61 -13.42 -10.91 11.70
CA CYS A 61 -12.72 -12.01 11.07
C CYS A 61 -12.07 -12.92 12.13
N THR A 62 -12.36 -14.22 12.07
CA THR A 62 -11.90 -15.22 13.05
C THR A 62 -10.92 -16.24 12.46
N ILE A 63 -10.59 -16.15 11.18
CA ILE A 63 -9.59 -17.05 10.58
C ILE A 63 -8.16 -16.62 10.98
N PRO A 64 -7.20 -17.57 11.06
CA PRO A 64 -5.83 -17.27 11.51
C PRO A 64 -5.13 -16.16 10.73
N ALA A 65 -5.44 -15.98 9.44
CA ALA A 65 -4.84 -14.93 8.61
C ALA A 65 -5.21 -13.51 9.05
N CYS A 66 -6.35 -13.34 9.72
CA CYS A 66 -6.83 -12.06 10.24
C CYS A 66 -6.35 -11.79 11.67
N CYS A 67 -6.08 -12.86 12.43
CA CYS A 67 -5.59 -12.77 13.79
C CYS A 67 -4.13 -12.31 13.75
N LYS A 68 -3.91 -11.06 14.13
CA LYS A 68 -2.61 -10.41 14.15
C LYS A 68 -2.41 -9.71 15.48
#